data_AF-A0A497AG32-F1
#
_entry.id   AF-A0A497AG32-F1
#
_cell.length_a   1.000
_cell.length_b   1.000
_cell.length_c   1.000
_cell.angle_alpha   90.00
_cell.angle_beta   90.00
_cell.angle_gamma   90.00
#
_symmetry.space_group_name_H-M   'P 1'
#
loop_
_entity.id
_entity.type
_entity.pdbx_description
1 polymer ?
#
loop_
_entity_poly.entity_id
_entity_poly.type
_entity_poly.pdbx_seq_one_letter_code
_entity_poly.pdbx_strand_id
1 'polypeptide(L)'
;MKCIQVIKRILFSSPRRLLTLLLITFAGLGLTYALETPCFESPDEWSHLSVIRYWIEHQTPPPRVLAPRDEPTAWDETWYFEYHDPPLYYAPPLYHGLAALLTSW
;
A
#
# COMPACT_ATOMS: atom_id res chain seq x y z
N MET A 1 -4.94 -43.03 -3.73
CA MET A 1 -5.68 -42.17 -4.70
C MET A 1 -7.08 -41.73 -4.26
N LYS A 2 -7.80 -42.45 -3.39
CA LYS A 2 -9.16 -42.06 -2.94
C LYS A 2 -9.21 -40.79 -2.06
N CYS A 3 -8.19 -40.53 -1.24
CA CYS A 3 -8.15 -39.39 -0.30
C CYS A 3 -8.13 -38.02 -1.02
N ILE A 4 -7.35 -37.89 -2.10
CA ILE A 4 -7.27 -36.65 -2.90
C ILE A 4 -8.61 -36.32 -3.58
N GLN A 5 -9.37 -37.34 -4.02
CA GLN A 5 -10.70 -37.12 -4.58
C GLN A 5 -11.73 -36.66 -3.54
N VAL A 6 -11.63 -37.14 -2.30
CA VAL A 6 -12.50 -36.69 -1.20
C VAL A 6 -12.21 -35.24 -0.83
N ILE A 7 -10.94 -34.86 -0.74
CA ILE A 7 -10.49 -33.48 -0.48
C ILE A 7 -11.01 -32.55 -1.58
N LYS A 8 -10.79 -32.88 -2.86
CA LYS A 8 -11.32 -32.10 -3.99
C LYS A 8 -12.84 -31.96 -3.93
N ARG A 9 -13.56 -33.04 -3.63
CA ARG A 9 -15.02 -33.02 -3.55
C ARG A 9 -15.56 -32.19 -2.39
N ILE A 10 -14.86 -32.11 -1.26
CA ILE A 10 -15.28 -31.30 -0.09
C ILE A 10 -14.92 -29.82 -0.27
N LEU A 11 -13.75 -29.53 -0.84
CA LEU A 11 -13.27 -28.17 -1.10
C LEU A 11 -14.01 -27.48 -2.25
N PHE A 12 -14.28 -28.20 -3.34
CA PHE A 12 -14.96 -27.65 -4.53
C PHE A 12 -16.48 -27.90 -4.54
N SER A 13 -17.05 -28.53 -3.51
CA SER A 13 -18.51 -28.78 -3.42
C SER A 13 -19.32 -27.51 -3.19
N SER A 14 -18.73 -26.48 -2.56
CA SER A 14 -19.44 -25.26 -2.21
C SER A 14 -18.59 -24.04 -2.56
N PRO A 15 -19.08 -23.13 -3.42
CA PRO A 15 -18.34 -21.93 -3.78
C PRO A 15 -17.99 -21.07 -2.56
N ARG A 16 -18.81 -21.12 -1.50
CA ARG A 16 -18.54 -20.42 -0.24
C ARG A 16 -17.30 -20.94 0.47
N ARG A 17 -17.08 -22.26 0.51
CA ARG A 17 -15.90 -22.86 1.15
C ARG A 17 -14.62 -22.51 0.39
N LEU A 18 -14.68 -22.55 -0.94
CA LEU A 18 -13.57 -22.15 -1.78
C LEU A 18 -13.24 -20.66 -1.59
N LEU A 19 -14.26 -19.79 -1.57
CA LEU A 19 -14.10 -18.36 -1.29
C LEU A 19 -13.49 -18.13 0.10
N THR A 20 -14.01 -18.79 1.14
CA THR A 20 -13.45 -18.67 2.50
C THR A 20 -11.98 -19.08 2.53
N LEU A 21 -11.62 -20.19 1.89
CA LEU A 21 -10.22 -20.62 1.86
C LEU A 21 -9.33 -19.66 1.08
N LEU A 22 -9.82 -19.13 -0.05
CA LEU A 22 -9.12 -18.10 -0.82
C LEU A 22 -8.89 -16.84 0.02
N LEU A 23 -9.90 -16.36 0.74
CA LEU A 23 -9.79 -15.19 1.62
C LEU A 23 -8.82 -15.43 2.78
N ILE A 24 -8.89 -16.59 3.43
CA ILE A 24 -7.96 -16.97 4.51
C ILE A 24 -6.52 -17.03 3.97
N THR A 25 -6.33 -17.61 2.78
CA THR A 25 -5.01 -17.73 2.16
C THR A 25 -4.46 -16.36 1.79
N PHE A 26 -5.30 -15.50 1.19
CA PHE A 26 -4.93 -14.13 0.83
C PHE A 26 -4.55 -13.31 2.06
N ALA A 27 -5.37 -13.33 3.12
CA ALA A 27 -5.08 -12.62 4.36
C ALA A 27 -3.84 -13.16 5.07
N GLY A 28 -3.65 -14.49 5.08
CA GLY A 28 -2.47 -15.14 5.64
C GLY A 28 -1.20 -14.72 4.91
N LEU A 29 -1.21 -14.74 3.58
CA LEU A 29 -0.09 -14.29 2.76
C LEU A 29 0.20 -12.80 2.95
N GLY A 30 -0.83 -11.96 2.99
CA GLY A 30 -0.69 -10.53 3.24
C GLY A 30 -0.09 -10.23 4.61
N LEU A 31 -0.48 -10.98 5.65
CA LEU A 31 0.09 -10.85 6.98
C LEU A 31 1.55 -11.31 7.03
N THR A 32 1.89 -12.44 6.40
CA THR A 32 3.28 -12.89 6.33
C THR A 32 4.15 -11.91 5.57
N TYR A 33 3.64 -11.34 4.48
CA TYR A 33 4.33 -10.29 3.73
C TYR A 33 4.56 -9.06 4.62
N ALA A 34 3.54 -8.58 5.33
CA ALA A 34 3.67 -7.43 6.22
C ALA A 34 4.65 -7.64 7.41
N LEU A 35 4.91 -8.88 7.83
CA LEU A 35 5.83 -9.20 8.93
C LEU A 35 7.28 -9.38 8.46
N GLU A 36 7.47 -9.96 7.27
CA GLU A 36 8.80 -10.29 6.75
C GLU A 36 9.39 -9.17 5.88
N THR A 37 8.54 -8.40 5.21
CA THR A 37 8.97 -7.29 4.35
C THR A 37 9.38 -6.09 5.21
N PRO A 38 10.62 -5.57 5.05
CA PRO A 38 11.03 -4.36 5.75
C PRO A 38 10.19 -3.17 5.30
N CYS A 39 9.94 -2.22 6.21
CA CYS A 39 9.35 -0.94 5.83
C CYS A 39 10.24 -0.26 4.78
N PHE A 40 9.63 0.36 3.78
CA PHE A 40 10.28 1.03 2.64
C PHE A 40 10.95 0.06 1.65
N GLU A 41 10.35 -1.12 1.40
CA GLU A 41 10.84 -2.04 0.36
C GLU A 41 10.62 -1.45 -1.04
N SER A 42 9.44 -0.88 -1.30
CA SER A 42 9.13 -0.26 -2.58
C SER A 42 9.62 1.19 -2.61
N PRO A 43 10.25 1.66 -3.72
CA PRO A 43 10.81 3.00 -3.82
C PRO A 43 9.77 4.13 -3.70
N ASP A 44 8.49 3.83 -3.91
CA ASP A 44 7.40 4.80 -3.77
C ASP A 44 6.83 4.89 -2.34
N GLU A 45 7.13 3.95 -1.43
CA GLU A 45 6.65 3.97 -0.04
C GLU A 45 7.01 5.27 0.70
N TRP A 46 8.17 5.84 0.38
CA TRP A 46 8.59 7.12 0.94
C TRP A 46 7.66 8.28 0.55
N SER A 47 7.21 8.29 -0.70
CA SER A 47 6.25 9.30 -1.19
C SER A 47 4.86 9.15 -0.54
N HIS A 48 4.47 7.93 -0.15
CA HIS A 48 3.23 7.72 0.60
C HIS A 48 3.35 8.26 2.03
N LEU A 49 4.49 8.05 2.69
CA LEU A 49 4.72 8.53 4.04
C LEU A 49 4.74 10.06 4.12
N SER A 50 5.37 10.73 3.15
CA SER A 50 5.42 12.20 3.12
C SER A 50 4.03 12.82 3.02
N VAL A 51 3.13 12.24 2.23
CA VAL A 51 1.72 12.65 2.13
C VAL A 51 0.96 12.42 3.44
N ILE A 52 1.14 11.27 4.09
CA ILE A 52 0.50 10.98 5.38
C ILE A 52 0.94 11.99 6.45
N ARG A 53 2.25 12.29 6.52
CA ARG A 53 2.79 13.31 7.43
C ARG A 53 2.21 14.69 7.17
N TYR A 54 2.13 15.10 5.90
CA TYR A 54 1.50 16.37 5.54
C TYR A 54 0.05 16.43 6.02
N TRP A 55 -0.69 15.32 5.88
CA TRP A 55 -2.08 15.21 6.35
C TRP A 55 -2.24 15.29 7.86
N ILE A 56 -1.37 14.65 8.62
CA ILE A 56 -1.37 14.75 10.08
C ILE A 56 -1.11 16.19 10.51
N GLU A 57 -0.16 16.88 9.86
CA GLU A 57 0.27 18.22 10.25
C GLU A 57 -0.67 19.34 9.79
N HIS A 58 -1.15 19.28 8.55
CA HIS A 58 -1.89 20.36 7.90
C HIS A 58 -3.40 20.10 7.77
N GLN A 59 -3.86 18.88 8.08
CA GLN A 59 -5.28 18.46 7.99
C GLN A 59 -5.95 18.74 6.64
N THR A 60 -5.15 18.90 5.57
CA THR A 60 -5.60 19.30 4.23
C THR A 60 -4.78 18.57 3.17
N PRO A 61 -5.36 18.22 2.00
CA PRO A 61 -4.61 17.64 0.88
C PRO A 61 -3.37 18.48 0.54
N PRO A 62 -2.21 17.85 0.31
CA PRO A 62 -1.04 18.59 -0.12
C PRO A 62 -1.37 19.34 -1.41
N PRO A 63 -0.91 20.59 -1.55
CA PRO A 63 -1.07 21.33 -2.79
C PRO A 63 -0.39 20.54 -3.91
N ARG A 64 -0.99 20.51 -5.10
CA ARG A 64 -0.35 19.92 -6.27
C ARG A 64 0.91 20.73 -6.58
N VAL A 65 2.08 20.15 -6.37
CA VAL A 65 3.36 20.78 -6.71
C VAL A 65 3.70 20.35 -8.13
N LEU A 66 3.27 21.15 -9.10
CA LEU A 66 3.78 21.02 -10.46
C LEU A 66 5.26 21.40 -10.43
N ALA A 67 6.13 20.39 -10.42
CA ALA A 67 7.57 20.63 -10.52
C ALA A 67 7.85 21.51 -11.75
N PRO A 68 8.67 22.57 -11.63
CA PRO A 68 9.22 23.24 -12.80
C PRO A 68 9.90 22.18 -13.68
N ARG A 69 9.57 22.17 -14.97
CA ARG A 69 10.01 21.15 -15.93
C ARG A 69 11.54 21.13 -16.14
N ASP A 70 12.25 22.13 -15.63
CA ASP A 70 13.59 22.49 -16.05
C ASP A 70 14.54 22.74 -14.86
N GLU A 71 14.86 21.74 -14.04
CA GLU A 71 16.06 21.79 -13.18
C GLU A 71 16.70 20.39 -13.09
N PRO A 72 17.54 20.00 -14.05
CA PRO A 72 18.34 18.79 -13.96
C PRO A 72 19.66 19.13 -13.26
N THR A 73 19.65 19.31 -11.95
CA THR A 73 20.92 19.59 -11.25
C THR A 73 20.98 18.94 -9.88
N ALA A 74 21.73 17.83 -9.85
CA ALA A 74 22.12 17.00 -8.72
C ALA A 74 21.03 16.09 -8.13
N TRP A 75 21.10 14.81 -8.47
CA TRP A 75 20.53 13.72 -7.68
C TRP A 75 21.30 13.60 -6.36
N ASP A 76 21.12 14.59 -5.48
CA ASP A 76 21.63 14.59 -4.12
C ASP A 76 20.69 13.78 -3.22
N GLU A 77 21.19 13.21 -2.12
CA GLU A 77 20.38 12.43 -1.17
C GLU A 77 19.19 13.24 -0.62
N THR A 78 19.33 14.57 -0.60
CA THR A 78 18.28 15.54 -0.26
C THR A 78 17.05 15.45 -1.16
N TRP A 79 17.22 15.12 -2.45
CA TRP A 79 16.12 14.92 -3.41
C TRP A 79 15.23 13.76 -2.99
N TYR A 80 15.77 12.67 -2.41
CA TYR A 80 14.97 11.55 -1.92
C TYR A 80 14.08 11.92 -0.73
N PHE A 81 14.49 12.93 0.04
CA PHE A 81 13.74 13.40 1.21
C PHE A 81 12.74 14.52 0.90
N GLU A 82 12.77 15.09 -0.30
CA GLU A 82 11.81 16.09 -0.75
C GLU A 82 10.43 15.50 -1.07
N TYR A 83 9.41 16.37 -1.01
CA TYR A 83 8.06 16.01 -1.39
C TYR A 83 7.99 15.75 -2.90
N HIS A 84 7.69 14.52 -3.29
CA HIS A 84 7.37 14.15 -4.66
C HIS A 84 5.86 14.03 -4.79
N ASP A 85 5.28 14.71 -5.78
CA ASP A 85 3.87 14.53 -6.10
C ASP A 85 3.66 13.05 -6.48
N PRO A 86 2.88 12.27 -5.69
CA PRO A 86 2.61 10.89 -6.05
C PRO A 86 1.86 10.90 -7.38
N PRO A 87 2.18 9.98 -8.30
CA PRO A 87 1.56 9.99 -9.60
C PRO A 87 0.02 9.97 -9.51
N LEU A 88 -0.64 10.68 -10.43
CA LEU A 88 -2.08 11.01 -10.42
C LEU A 88 -3.04 9.82 -10.22
N TYR A 89 -2.58 8.58 -10.40
CA TYR A 89 -3.37 7.36 -10.16
C TYR A 89 -3.64 7.08 -8.67
N TYR A 90 -3.09 7.86 -7.74
CA TYR A 90 -3.36 7.73 -6.30
C TYR A 90 -4.52 8.60 -5.78
N ALA A 91 -5.25 9.31 -6.66
CA ALA A 91 -6.45 10.07 -6.29
C ALA A 91 -7.74 9.29 -6.57
N PRO A 92 -8.73 9.26 -5.63
CA PRO A 92 -8.72 9.93 -4.34
C PRO A 92 -7.90 9.14 -3.29
N PRO A 93 -7.08 9.80 -2.45
CA PRO A 93 -6.18 9.12 -1.52
C PRO A 93 -6.91 8.69 -0.25
N LEU A 94 -8.06 8.02 -0.36
CA LEU A 94 -8.86 7.60 0.81
C LEU A 94 -8.06 6.75 1.80
N TYR A 95 -7.11 5.96 1.29
CA TYR A 95 -6.26 5.12 2.12
C TYR A 95 -5.19 5.91 2.88
N HIS A 96 -4.61 6.99 2.32
CA HIS A 96 -3.69 7.84 3.07
C HIS A 96 -4.40 8.54 4.24
N GLY A 97 -5.72 8.76 4.14
CA GLY A 97 -6.48 9.59 5.07
C GLY A 97 -6.93 8.75 6.23
N LEU A 98 -7.33 7.52 5.93
CA LEU A 98 -7.45 6.45 6.90
C LEU A 98 -6.11 6.23 7.63
N ALA A 99 -4.99 6.15 6.91
CA ALA A 99 -3.68 5.97 7.53
C ALA A 99 -3.32 7.14 8.46
N ALA A 100 -3.53 8.39 8.04
CA ALA A 100 -3.32 9.58 8.87
C ALA A 100 -4.19 9.55 10.13
N LEU A 101 -5.48 9.26 10.00
CA LEU A 101 -6.40 9.12 11.15
C LEU A 101 -5.97 8.01 12.12
N LEU A 102 -5.50 6.89 11.60
CA LEU A 102 -5.04 5.78 12.43
C LEU A 102 -3.73 6.09 13.15
N THR A 103 -2.91 7.00 12.62
CA THR A 103 -1.54 7.29 13.11
C THR A 103 -1.37 8.68 13.74
N SER A 104 -2.45 9.45 13.91
CA SER A 104 -2.44 10.83 14.41
C SER A 104 -2.41 10.95 15.95
N TRP A 105 -1.82 10.00 16.66
CA TRP A 105 -1.77 9.99 18.13
C TRP A 105 -0.70 10.92 18.71
#